data_AF-T2JCJ1-F1
#
_entry.id   AF-T2JCJ1-F1
#
_cell.length_a   1.000
_cell.length_b   1.000
_cell.length_c   1.000
_cell.angle_alpha   90.00
_cell.angle_beta   90.00
_cell.angle_gamma   90.00
#
_symmetry.space_group_name_H-M   'P 1'
#
loop_
_entity.id
_entity.type
_entity.pdbx_description
1 polymer ?
#
loop_
_entity_poly.entity_id
_entity_poly.type
_entity_poly.pdbx_seq_one_letter_code
_entity_poly.pdbx_strand_id
1 'polypeptide(L)' 'MENGSIYVFKPWVLKENKNRLGGKISLYVMSEIAAVEIDSEEDFQMIEFFMS' A
#
# COMPACT_ATOMS: atom_id res chain seq x y z
N MET A 1 2.73 -7.73 -6.26
CA MET A 1 1.45 -7.00 -6.19
C MET A 1 1.67 -5.78 -5.30
N GLU A 2 1.07 -4.63 -5.61
CA GLU A 2 1.02 -3.50 -4.66
C GLU A 2 -0.19 -3.68 -3.72
N ASN A 3 -0.06 -3.27 -2.46
CA ASN A 3 -1.08 -3.46 -1.41
C ASN A 3 -1.67 -2.14 -0.87
N GLY A 4 -1.51 -1.04 -1.60
CA GLY A 4 -2.09 0.24 -1.18
C GLY A 4 -1.38 0.96 -0.02
N SER A 5 -0.48 0.32 0.74
CA SER A 5 -0.02 0.86 2.01
C SER A 5 0.96 2.03 1.90
N ILE A 6 1.96 1.94 1.02
CA ILE A 6 3.06 2.91 0.95
C ILE A 6 3.39 3.27 -0.50
N TYR A 7 3.43 4.57 -0.78
CA TYR A 7 3.92 5.11 -2.05
C TYR A 7 4.97 6.18 -1.79
N VAL A 8 6.19 5.97 -2.31
CA VAL A 8 7.29 6.92 -2.21
C VAL A 8 7.74 7.32 -3.60
N PHE A 9 7.60 8.60 -3.92
CA PHE A 9 8.01 9.19 -5.20
C PHE A 9 8.52 10.62 -4.99
N LYS A 10 9.26 11.13 -5.97
CA LYS A 10 9.66 12.54 -5.98
C LYS A 10 8.44 13.42 -6.31
N PRO A 11 8.31 14.63 -5.73
CA PRO A 11 7.14 15.50 -5.97
C PRO A 11 6.87 15.83 -7.44
N TRP A 12 7.90 15.83 -8.30
CA TRP A 12 7.73 16.08 -9.73
C TRP A 12 6.83 15.03 -10.41
N VAL A 13 6.83 13.77 -9.92
CA VAL A 13 6.05 12.67 -10.50
C VAL A 13 4.55 13.02 -10.48
N LEU A 14 4.00 13.46 -9.34
CA LEU A 14 2.60 13.88 -9.27
C LEU A 14 2.32 15.14 -10.10
N LYS A 15 3.22 16.13 -10.02
CA LYS A 15 3.00 17.44 -10.64
C LYS A 15 2.92 17.34 -12.16
N GLU A 16 3.82 16.55 -12.75
CA GLU A 16 3.97 16.42 -14.20
C GLU A 16 3.10 15.30 -14.77
N ASN A 17 3.12 14.11 -14.17
CA ASN A 17 2.44 12.93 -14.74
C ASN A 17 0.97 12.83 -14.32
N LYS A 18 0.54 13.61 -13.33
CA LYS A 18 -0.80 13.52 -12.71
C LYS A 18 -1.13 12.13 -12.16
N ASN A 19 -0.11 11.35 -11.82
CA ASN A 19 -0.23 10.02 -11.23
C ASN A 19 1.03 9.68 -10.43
N ARG A 20 1.04 8.53 -9.77
CA ARG A 20 2.11 8.07 -8.86
C ARG A 20 3.25 7.28 -9.55
N LEU A 21 3.18 7.09 -10.86
CA LEU A 21 4.12 6.29 -11.64
C LEU A 21 5.07 7.19 -12.46
N GLY A 22 6.36 7.12 -12.18
CA GLY A 22 7.38 7.89 -12.91
C GLY A 22 8.80 7.65 -12.42
N GLY A 23 9.79 7.88 -13.29
CA GLY A 23 11.21 7.67 -12.97
C GLY A 23 11.56 6.17 -12.86
N LYS A 24 12.35 5.81 -11.84
CA LYS A 24 12.69 4.42 -11.52
C LYS A 24 11.66 3.84 -10.55
N ILE A 25 11.03 2.74 -10.93
CA ILE A 25 10.00 2.05 -10.15
C ILE A 25 10.59 0.78 -9.55
N SER A 26 10.37 0.54 -8.26
CA SER A 26 10.66 -0.72 -7.58
C SER A 26 9.60 -1.01 -6.52
N LEU A 27 9.53 -2.26 -6.07
CA LEU A 27 8.64 -2.69 -5.00
C LEU A 27 9.44 -2.91 -3.71
N TYR A 28 8.88 -2.48 -2.59
CA TYR A 28 9.29 -2.97 -1.28
C TYR A 28 8.41 -4.17 -0.92
N VAL A 29 9.02 -5.33 -0.68
CA VAL A 29 8.28 -6.56 -0.40
C VAL A 29 7.85 -6.57 1.06
N MET A 30 6.54 -6.66 1.28
CA MET A 30 5.91 -6.78 2.61
C MET A 30 5.42 -8.21 2.81
N SER A 31 5.14 -8.58 4.06
CA SER A 31 4.48 -9.86 4.37
C SER A 31 3.05 -9.86 3.82
N GLU A 32 2.50 -11.06 3.55
CA GLU A 32 1.13 -11.20 3.04
C GLU A 32 0.08 -10.63 4.00
N ILE A 33 0.28 -10.78 5.32
CA ILE A 33 -0.62 -10.20 6.33
C ILE A 33 -0.67 -8.67 6.25
N ALA A 34 0.44 -8.03 5.88
CA ALA A 34 0.50 -6.57 5.73
C ALA A 34 -0.16 -6.09 4.43
N ALA A 35 -0.68 -6.99 3.59
CA ALA A 35 -1.44 -6.66 2.41
C ALA A 35 -2.96 -6.65 2.63
N VAL A 36 -3.43 -6.95 3.84
CA VAL A 36 -4.86 -6.87 4.18
C VAL A 36 -5.31 -5.40 4.24
N GLU A 37 -6.36 -5.08 3.50
CA GLU A 37 -7.07 -3.80 3.53
C GLU A 37 -8.29 -3.93 4.46
N ILE A 38 -8.54 -2.92 5.30
CA ILE A 38 -9.68 -2.91 6.23
C ILE A 38 -10.78 -2.06 5.59
N ASP A 39 -11.72 -2.70 4.91
CA ASP A 39 -12.86 -2.05 4.25
C ASP A 39 -14.19 -2.29 5.00
N SER A 40 -14.20 -3.28 5.90
CA SER A 40 -15.36 -3.70 6.69
C SER A 40 -15.01 -3.96 8.17
N GLU A 41 -16.04 -4.08 8.99
CA GLU A 41 -15.91 -4.45 10.41
C GLU A 41 -15.34 -5.87 10.56
N GLU A 42 -15.71 -6.77 9.66
CA GLU A 42 -15.20 -8.13 9.60
C GLU A 42 -13.68 -8.16 9.34
N ASP A 43 -13.16 -7.29 8.45
CA ASP A 43 -11.72 -7.18 8.19
C ASP A 43 -10.95 -6.71 9.43
N PHE A 44 -11.54 -5.77 10.18
CA PHE A 44 -10.96 -5.26 11.42
C PHE A 44 -10.86 -6.35 12.49
N GLN A 45 -11.96 -7.09 12.72
CA GLN A 45 -12.02 -8.20 13.67
C GLN A 45 -11.03 -9.31 13.32
N MET A 46 -10.89 -9.61 12.02
CA MET A 46 -9.94 -10.59 11.53
C MET A 46 -8.49 -10.19 11.87
N ILE A 47 -8.11 -8.93 11.63
CA ILE A 47 -6.76 -8.44 11.94
C ILE A 47 -6.51 -8.37 13.44
N GLU A 48 -7.49 -7.95 14.26
CA GLU A 48 -7.35 -8.02 15.72
C GLU A 48 -7.05 -9.45 16.19
N PHE A 49 -7.76 -10.45 15.65
CA PHE A 49 -7.50 -11.86 15.98
C PHE A 49 -6.11 -12.34 15.54
N PHE A 50 -5.61 -11.91 14.37
CA PHE A 50 -4.28 -12.29 13.91
C PHE A 50 -3.14 -11.57 14.65
N MET A 51 -3.42 -10.43 15.30
CA MET A 51 -2.44 -9.63 16.03
C MET A 51 -2.45 -9.89 17.55
N SER A 52 -3.45 -10.62 18.07
CA SER A 52 -3.54 -11.06 19.47
C SER A 52 -2.69 -12.29 19.77
#